data_AF-A0A3D4EHH5-F1
#
_entry.id   AF-A0A3D4EHH5-F1
#
_cell.length_a   1.000
_cell.length_b   1.000
_cell.length_c   1.000
_cell.angle_alpha   90.00
_cell.angle_beta   90.00
_cell.angle_gamma   90.00
#
_symmetry.space_group_name_H-M   'P 1'
#
loop_
_entity.id
_entity.type
_entity.pdbx_description
1 polymer ?
#
loop_
_entity_poly.entity_id
_entity_poly.type
_entity_poly.pdbx_seq_one_letter_code
_entity_poly.pdbx_strand_id
1 'polypeptide(L)'
;MKLFSSRSSHAANNGGAKKLSAAAIAIILVVVMAIGGTVALLMDSTDSVTNKFAPASSGITIEEEVKENCKTEIAVKNTGDTGVYVRVSLVANYYDENGNITGGAAVPDFTLNSDKWFVGNDGYYYYKQPVAAGDVTDNLLIGKMQLEDNMQVTVLAQSIQASPTSVVHDKWGVTVNSDGTLAK
;
A
#
# COMPACT_ATOMS: atom_id res chain seq x y z
N MET A 1 -83.45 -12.27 -69.48
CA MET A 1 -83.12 -11.11 -68.62
C MET A 1 -83.12 -11.58 -67.16
N LYS A 2 -82.01 -11.33 -66.44
CA LYS A 2 -81.79 -11.41 -64.97
C LYS A 2 -81.97 -12.79 -64.28
N LEU A 3 -80.88 -13.45 -63.89
CA LEU A 3 -80.11 -13.35 -62.61
C LEU A 3 -80.65 -14.28 -61.52
N PHE A 4 -80.01 -15.45 -61.38
CA PHE A 4 -80.02 -16.26 -60.15
C PHE A 4 -78.66 -16.12 -59.48
N SER A 5 -78.61 -15.60 -58.25
CA SER A 5 -77.42 -15.66 -57.41
C SER A 5 -77.65 -16.61 -56.24
N SER A 6 -76.74 -17.59 -56.18
CA SER A 6 -76.63 -18.73 -55.30
C SER A 6 -76.61 -18.40 -53.79
N ARG A 7 -77.23 -19.26 -52.99
CA ARG A 7 -76.96 -19.43 -51.56
C ARG A 7 -75.93 -20.54 -51.39
N SER A 8 -74.82 -20.27 -50.71
CA SER A 8 -73.96 -21.33 -50.14
C SER A 8 -73.64 -21.03 -48.68
N SER A 9 -74.03 -21.96 -47.82
CA SER A 9 -73.76 -22.04 -46.39
C SER A 9 -72.25 -22.12 -46.10
N HIS A 10 -71.74 -21.27 -45.22
CA HIS A 10 -70.43 -21.45 -44.61
C HIS A 10 -70.49 -22.55 -43.55
N ALA A 11 -69.84 -23.69 -43.82
CA ALA A 11 -69.54 -24.70 -42.83
C ALA A 11 -68.27 -24.31 -42.06
N ALA A 12 -68.36 -24.28 -40.72
CA ALA A 12 -67.24 -24.12 -39.82
C ALA A 12 -66.30 -25.33 -39.92
N ASN A 13 -65.03 -25.09 -40.22
CA ASN A 13 -64.01 -26.13 -40.19
C ASN A 13 -63.41 -26.21 -38.78
N ASN A 14 -63.79 -27.25 -38.02
CA ASN A 14 -63.12 -27.63 -36.78
C ASN A 14 -61.76 -28.25 -37.11
N GLY A 15 -60.70 -27.45 -37.01
CA GLY A 15 -59.31 -27.93 -37.08
C GLY A 15 -58.98 -28.77 -35.84
N GLY A 16 -58.95 -30.10 -35.99
CA GLY A 16 -58.60 -31.02 -34.92
C GLY A 16 -57.19 -30.79 -34.37
N ALA A 17 -57.09 -30.72 -33.03
CA ALA A 17 -55.81 -30.64 -32.32
C ALA A 17 -54.97 -31.90 -32.62
N LYS A 18 -53.85 -31.75 -33.32
CA LYS A 18 -52.89 -32.84 -33.56
C LYS A 18 -52.21 -33.19 -32.24
N LYS A 19 -52.42 -34.42 -31.74
CA LYS A 19 -51.75 -34.91 -30.52
C LYS A 19 -50.27 -35.14 -30.82
N LEU A 20 -49.38 -34.46 -30.09
CA LEU A 20 -47.93 -34.65 -30.19
C LEU A 20 -47.55 -36.07 -29.74
N SER A 21 -46.59 -36.70 -30.42
CA SER A 21 -46.09 -38.00 -30.02
C SER A 21 -45.33 -37.91 -28.69
N ALA A 22 -45.32 -39.01 -27.92
CA ALA A 22 -44.59 -39.08 -26.66
C ALA A 22 -43.09 -38.76 -26.84
N ALA A 23 -42.51 -39.12 -27.99
CA ALA A 23 -41.13 -38.80 -28.34
C ALA A 23 -40.90 -37.29 -28.54
N ALA A 24 -41.83 -36.60 -29.21
CA ALA A 24 -41.74 -35.14 -29.39
C ALA A 24 -41.87 -34.41 -28.05
N ILE A 25 -42.76 -34.88 -27.16
CA ILE A 25 -42.92 -34.33 -25.81
C ILE A 25 -41.65 -34.56 -24.98
N ALA A 26 -41.03 -35.74 -25.06
CA ALA A 26 -39.80 -36.06 -24.35
C ALA A 26 -38.62 -35.18 -24.80
N ILE A 27 -38.47 -34.95 -26.11
CA ILE A 27 -37.42 -34.07 -26.66
C ILE A 27 -37.61 -32.64 -26.16
N ILE A 28 -38.85 -32.13 -26.19
CA ILE A 28 -39.16 -30.78 -25.67
C ILE A 28 -38.83 -30.69 -24.18
N LEU A 29 -39.14 -31.73 -23.40
CA LEU A 29 -38.84 -31.75 -21.97
C LEU A 29 -37.33 -31.66 -21.69
N VAL A 30 -36.52 -32.44 -22.43
CA VAL A 30 -35.06 -32.41 -22.31
C VAL A 30 -34.49 -31.05 -22.69
N VAL A 31 -35.00 -30.43 -23.76
CA VAL A 31 -34.55 -29.10 -24.20
C VAL A 31 -34.90 -28.02 -23.16
N VAL A 32 -36.11 -28.07 -22.59
CA VAL A 32 -36.52 -27.14 -21.53
C VAL A 32 -35.68 -27.32 -20.27
N MET A 33 -35.36 -28.56 -19.87
CA MET A 33 -34.49 -28.83 -18.73
C MET A 33 -33.05 -28.36 -18.98
N ALA A 34 -32.52 -28.56 -20.19
CA ALA A 34 -31.20 -28.10 -20.57
C ALA A 34 -31.10 -26.56 -20.55
N ILE A 35 -32.09 -25.86 -21.11
CA ILE A 35 -32.14 -24.40 -21.10
C ILE A 35 -32.32 -23.87 -19.67
N GLY A 36 -33.26 -24.44 -18.90
CA GLY A 36 -33.51 -24.02 -17.51
C GLY A 36 -32.30 -24.24 -16.59
N GLY A 37 -31.61 -25.36 -16.74
CA GLY A 37 -30.37 -25.64 -16.02
C GLY A 37 -29.25 -24.67 -16.41
N THR A 38 -29.10 -24.36 -17.70
CA THR A 38 -28.08 -23.40 -18.17
C THR A 38 -28.35 -21.99 -17.65
N VAL A 39 -29.61 -21.55 -17.64
CA VAL A 39 -29.99 -20.23 -17.11
C VAL A 39 -29.77 -20.17 -15.59
N ALA A 40 -30.09 -21.23 -14.85
CA ALA A 40 -29.82 -21.29 -13.41
C ALA A 40 -28.33 -21.23 -13.09
N LEU A 41 -27.48 -21.91 -13.87
CA LEU A 41 -26.02 -21.90 -13.72
C LEU A 41 -25.41 -20.52 -14.07
N LEU A 42 -26.00 -19.79 -15.02
CA LEU A 42 -25.56 -18.43 -15.38
C LEU A 42 -26.07 -17.35 -14.41
N MET A 43 -27.23 -17.58 -13.77
CA MET A 43 -27.80 -16.66 -12.80
C MET A 43 -27.35 -16.93 -11.37
N ASP A 44 -26.59 -18.01 -11.14
CA ASP A 44 -25.88 -18.23 -9.89
C ASP A 44 -24.80 -17.17 -9.73
N SER A 45 -25.24 -16.03 -9.20
CA SER A 45 -24.43 -14.87 -8.94
C SER A 45 -23.64 -15.18 -7.67
N THR A 46 -22.43 -15.72 -7.83
CA THR A 46 -21.49 -15.81 -6.72
C THR A 46 -21.29 -14.39 -6.16
N ASP A 47 -21.45 -14.21 -4.85
CA ASP A 47 -21.17 -12.93 -4.20
C ASP A 47 -19.83 -12.37 -4.69
N SER A 48 -19.80 -11.08 -5.02
CA SER A 48 -18.59 -10.46 -5.54
C SER A 48 -17.46 -10.58 -4.50
N VAL A 49 -16.44 -11.38 -4.80
CA VAL A 49 -15.21 -11.39 -4.01
C VAL A 49 -14.51 -10.06 -4.26
N THR A 50 -14.67 -9.12 -3.32
CA THR A 50 -14.01 -7.83 -3.39
C THR A 50 -12.53 -8.02 -3.09
N ASN A 51 -11.69 -7.97 -4.12
CA ASN A 51 -10.24 -7.97 -3.94
C ASN A 51 -9.79 -6.58 -3.46
N LYS A 52 -9.58 -6.46 -2.15
CA LYS A 52 -9.17 -5.20 -1.53
C LYS A 52 -7.66 -5.02 -1.69
N PHE A 53 -7.26 -4.36 -2.77
CA PHE A 53 -5.90 -3.88 -2.94
C PHE A 53 -5.70 -2.59 -2.13
N ALA A 54 -4.94 -2.66 -1.04
CA ALA A 54 -4.46 -1.50 -0.29
C ALA A 54 -2.95 -1.34 -0.54
N PRO A 55 -2.46 -0.17 -0.98
CA PRO A 55 -1.01 0.06 -1.10
C PRO A 55 -0.38 0.11 0.29
N ALA A 56 0.84 -0.42 0.41
CA ALA A 56 1.61 -0.32 1.64
C ALA A 56 1.91 1.15 1.98
N SER A 57 1.79 1.51 3.25
CA SER A 57 2.08 2.84 3.77
C SER A 57 3.48 2.86 4.39
N SER A 58 4.36 3.73 3.90
CA SER A 58 5.68 3.98 4.49
C SER A 58 5.62 5.23 5.41
N GLY A 59 5.03 5.08 6.58
CA GLY A 59 4.97 6.13 7.61
C GLY A 59 6.16 6.04 8.57
N ILE A 60 6.70 7.19 8.99
CA ILE A 60 7.70 7.26 10.07
C ILE A 60 7.40 8.39 11.03
N THR A 61 7.82 8.22 12.28
CA THR A 61 7.83 9.26 13.33
C THR A 61 9.21 9.29 13.97
N ILE A 62 9.71 10.48 14.29
CA ILE A 62 10.97 10.64 15.00
C ILE A 62 10.69 10.56 16.50
N GLU A 63 11.45 9.73 17.20
CA GLU A 63 11.47 9.65 18.65
C GLU A 63 12.78 10.28 19.14
N GLU A 64 12.66 11.34 19.92
CA GLU A 64 13.81 12.08 20.43
C GLU A 64 13.67 12.41 21.91
N GLU A 65 14.80 12.41 22.61
CA GLU A 65 14.87 12.80 24.01
C GLU A 65 15.94 13.89 24.21
N VAL A 66 15.54 14.95 24.91
CA VAL A 66 16.41 16.05 25.30
C VAL A 66 16.40 16.16 26.83
N LYS A 67 17.57 16.01 27.45
CA LYS A 67 17.79 16.12 28.89
C LYS A 67 18.95 17.05 29.17
N GLU A 68 18.78 18.02 30.06
CA GLU A 68 19.86 18.92 30.51
C GLU A 68 20.63 19.58 29.35
N ASN A 69 19.90 20.13 28.37
CA ASN A 69 20.46 20.71 27.14
C ASN A 69 21.32 19.73 26.31
N CYS A 70 21.06 18.43 26.44
CA CYS A 70 21.71 17.38 25.67
C CYS A 70 20.66 16.56 24.94
N LYS A 71 20.92 16.25 23.67
CA LYS A 71 20.17 15.22 22.95
C LYS A 71 20.71 13.86 23.35
N THR A 72 19.89 13.04 24.00
CA THR A 72 20.29 11.70 24.47
C THR A 72 19.77 10.60 23.58
N GLU A 73 18.69 10.86 22.85
CA GLU A 73 18.08 9.89 21.96
C GLU A 73 17.65 10.50 20.63
N ILE A 74 17.99 9.78 19.56
CA ILE A 74 17.52 10.01 18.20
C ILE A 74 17.23 8.64 17.60
N ALA A 75 15.95 8.31 17.54
CA ALA A 75 15.44 7.09 16.93
C ALA A 75 14.29 7.41 15.98
N VAL A 76 13.97 6.47 15.09
CA VAL A 76 12.88 6.61 14.13
C VAL A 76 11.99 5.38 14.22
N LYS A 77 10.72 5.62 14.48
CA LYS A 77 9.68 4.60 14.50
C LYS A 77 9.04 4.46 13.13
N ASN A 78 8.92 3.22 12.66
CA ASN A 78 8.11 2.90 11.49
C ASN A 78 6.64 2.78 11.89
N THR A 79 5.82 3.75 11.48
CA THR A 79 4.36 3.77 11.71
C THR A 79 3.58 3.22 10.53
N GLY A 80 4.29 2.79 9.48
CA GLY A 80 3.74 2.11 8.32
C GLY A 80 3.35 0.67 8.60
N ASP A 81 2.92 -0.02 7.53
CA ASP A 81 2.50 -1.43 7.54
C ASP A 81 3.51 -2.36 6.85
N THR A 82 4.62 -1.82 6.35
CA THR A 82 5.67 -2.55 5.63
C THR A 82 7.05 -2.21 6.18
N GLY A 83 8.02 -3.09 5.95
CA GLY A 83 9.41 -2.82 6.33
C GLY A 83 10.00 -1.66 5.52
N VAL A 84 10.74 -0.76 6.16
CA VAL A 84 11.33 0.41 5.51
C VAL A 84 12.80 0.57 5.88
N TYR A 85 13.62 1.03 4.94
CA TYR A 85 14.93 1.59 5.28
C TYR A 85 14.75 3.04 5.70
N VAL A 86 15.60 3.49 6.62
CA VAL A 86 15.54 4.83 7.20
C VAL A 86 16.89 5.52 7.06
N ARG A 87 16.85 6.81 6.73
CA ARG A 87 18.00 7.71 6.86
C ARG A 87 17.62 8.99 7.58
N VAL A 88 18.60 9.59 8.26
CA VAL A 88 18.45 10.79 9.08
C VAL A 88 19.43 11.87 8.64
N SER A 89 18.99 13.12 8.67
CA SER A 89 19.85 14.31 8.58
C SER A 89 19.66 15.17 9.83
N LEU A 90 20.73 15.80 10.28
CA LEU A 90 20.75 16.68 11.43
C LEU A 90 21.04 18.10 10.96
N VAL A 91 20.19 19.04 11.35
CA VAL A 91 20.34 20.45 10.99
C VAL A 91 20.40 21.28 12.27
N ALA A 92 21.55 21.91 12.51
CA ALA A 92 21.74 22.77 13.67
C ALA A 92 21.48 24.23 13.31
N ASN A 93 20.82 24.95 14.21
CA ASN A 93 20.53 26.37 14.07
C ASN A 93 20.65 27.08 15.42
N TYR A 94 21.04 28.35 15.40
CA TYR A 94 20.91 29.24 16.54
C TYR A 94 19.52 29.88 16.56
N TYR A 95 19.01 30.17 17.75
CA TYR A 95 17.74 30.87 17.95
C TYR A 95 17.89 32.07 18.90
N ASP A 96 16.98 33.03 18.84
CA ASP A 96 16.94 34.20 19.74
C ASP A 96 16.10 33.92 21.02
N GLU A 97 16.07 34.86 21.97
CA GLU A 97 15.26 34.74 23.19
C GLU A 97 13.74 34.54 22.92
N ASN A 98 13.28 34.88 21.71
CA ASN A 98 11.90 34.71 21.27
C ASN A 98 11.67 33.37 20.54
N GLY A 99 12.70 32.53 20.39
CA GLY A 99 12.66 31.23 19.71
C GLY A 99 12.73 31.31 18.18
N ASN A 100 13.08 32.45 17.59
CA ASN A 100 13.23 32.58 16.14
C ASN A 100 14.62 32.11 15.70
N ILE A 101 14.69 31.40 14.58
CA ILE A 101 15.96 30.99 13.97
C ILE A 101 16.74 32.23 13.48
N THR A 102 17.93 32.43 14.00
CA THR A 102 18.81 33.57 13.68
C THR A 102 19.91 33.20 12.68
N GLY A 103 20.24 31.92 12.56
CA GLY A 103 21.23 31.43 11.59
C GLY A 103 21.48 29.93 11.70
N GLY A 104 22.12 29.38 10.67
CA GLY A 104 22.61 27.99 10.68
C GLY A 104 23.83 27.83 11.57
N ALA A 105 23.94 26.67 12.21
CA ALA A 105 25.06 26.29 13.06
C ALA A 105 25.69 24.98 12.58
N ALA A 106 26.88 24.67 13.08
CA ALA A 106 27.45 23.33 12.92
C ALA A 106 26.74 22.35 13.86
N VAL A 107 26.52 21.12 13.40
CA VAL A 107 26.01 20.05 14.28
C VAL A 107 27.08 19.75 15.33
N PRO A 108 26.77 19.77 16.63
CA PRO A 108 27.73 19.46 17.68
C PRO A 108 28.31 18.05 17.54
N ASP A 109 29.53 17.87 18.05
CA ASP A 109 30.18 16.57 18.06
C ASP A 109 29.38 15.55 18.88
N PHE A 110 29.28 14.34 18.35
CA PHE A 110 28.65 13.21 19.02
C PHE A 110 29.30 11.89 18.56
N THR A 111 29.11 10.84 19.35
CA THR A 111 29.55 9.50 18.97
C THR A 111 28.43 8.79 18.21
N LEU A 112 28.68 8.43 16.95
CA LEU A 112 27.73 7.64 16.15
C LEU A 112 27.70 6.18 16.63
N ASN A 113 26.50 5.61 16.75
CA ASN A 113 26.29 4.18 16.92
C ASN A 113 26.62 3.41 15.64
N SER A 114 27.92 3.25 15.39
CA SER A 114 28.47 2.72 14.13
C SER A 114 28.19 1.22 13.93
N ASP A 115 27.72 0.52 14.96
CA ASP A 115 27.25 -0.87 14.84
C ASP A 115 25.94 -0.94 14.07
N LYS A 116 25.06 0.06 14.27
CA LYS A 116 23.70 0.09 13.72
C LYS A 116 23.51 1.09 12.60
N TRP A 117 24.34 2.13 12.57
CA TRP A 117 24.26 3.23 11.63
C TRP A 117 25.56 3.42 10.86
N PHE A 118 25.50 4.07 9.69
CA PHE A 118 26.67 4.54 8.96
C PHE A 118 26.40 5.87 8.27
N VAL A 119 27.45 6.63 7.97
CA VAL A 119 27.34 7.89 7.22
C VAL A 119 27.48 7.63 5.73
N GLY A 120 26.46 8.03 4.96
CA GLY A 120 26.46 7.98 3.51
C GLY A 120 27.36 9.04 2.89
N ASN A 121 27.65 8.91 1.59
CA ASN A 121 28.42 9.91 0.85
C ASN A 121 27.70 11.26 0.72
N ASP A 122 26.39 11.28 0.95
CA ASP A 122 25.54 12.47 0.92
C ASP A 122 25.39 13.15 2.30
N GLY A 123 26.10 12.65 3.32
CA GLY A 123 26.08 13.20 4.68
C GLY A 123 24.87 12.77 5.52
N TYR A 124 24.00 11.89 5.01
CA TYR A 124 22.93 11.30 5.80
C TYR A 124 23.43 10.13 6.65
N TYR A 125 22.77 9.89 7.78
CA TYR A 125 22.98 8.73 8.63
C TYR A 125 21.98 7.64 8.27
N TYR A 126 22.45 6.50 7.81
CA TYR A 126 21.64 5.37 7.37
C TYR A 126 21.57 4.30 8.44
N TYR A 127 20.35 3.85 8.75
CA TYR A 127 20.17 2.68 9.59
C TYR A 127 20.42 1.43 8.73
N LYS A 128 21.28 0.52 9.20
CA LYS A 128 21.78 -0.59 8.38
C LYS A 128 20.71 -1.60 8.02
N GLN A 129 19.76 -1.86 8.92
CA GLN A 129 18.73 -2.89 8.71
C GLN A 129 17.40 -2.25 8.30
N PRO A 130 16.53 -2.96 7.58
CA PRO A 130 15.16 -2.51 7.42
C PRO A 130 14.44 -2.55 8.77
N VAL A 131 13.66 -1.50 9.05
CA VAL A 131 12.82 -1.37 10.25
C VAL A 131 11.46 -1.98 9.94
N ALA A 132 11.05 -3.02 10.67
CA ALA A 132 9.75 -3.64 10.47
C ALA A 132 8.61 -2.68 10.87
N ALA A 133 7.38 -2.99 10.43
CA ALA A 133 6.20 -2.20 10.77
C ALA A 133 5.97 -2.18 12.29
N GLY A 134 5.84 -0.99 12.88
CA GLY A 134 5.67 -0.79 14.32
C GLY A 134 6.97 -0.74 15.12
N ASP A 135 8.09 -1.16 14.55
CA ASP A 135 9.40 -1.17 15.21
C ASP A 135 10.07 0.20 15.18
N VAL A 136 11.09 0.33 16.04
CA VAL A 136 11.90 1.54 16.20
C VAL A 136 13.36 1.20 15.90
N THR A 137 14.08 2.10 15.24
CA THR A 137 15.53 1.95 15.05
C THR A 137 16.27 1.95 16.40
N ASP A 138 17.44 1.33 16.47
CA ASP A 138 18.38 1.64 17.55
C ASP A 138 18.74 3.13 17.55
N ASN A 139 19.09 3.66 18.73
CA ASN A 139 19.53 5.06 18.88
C ASN A 139 20.74 5.36 17.96
N LEU A 140 20.67 6.50 17.26
CA LEU A 140 21.76 7.01 16.42
C LEU A 140 23.01 7.34 17.25
N LEU A 141 22.81 7.79 18.50
CA LEU A 141 23.86 8.27 19.38
C LEU A 141 24.37 7.15 20.29
N ILE A 142 25.69 7.12 20.51
CA ILE A 142 26.28 6.48 21.70
C ILE A 142 26.52 7.59 22.74
N GLY A 143 25.74 7.60 23.80
CA GLY A 143 25.82 8.61 24.86
C GLY A 143 24.93 9.82 24.54
N LYS A 144 25.51 11.03 24.54
CA LYS A 144 24.76 12.27 24.39
C LYS A 144 25.46 13.25 23.45
N MET A 145 24.66 14.08 22.78
CA MET A 145 25.08 15.26 22.04
C MET A 145 24.84 16.48 22.92
N GLN A 146 25.90 17.18 23.32
CA GLN A 146 25.79 18.41 24.09
C GLN A 146 25.40 19.56 23.15
N LEU A 147 24.33 20.28 23.46
CA LEU A 147 23.94 21.48 22.72
C LEU A 147 24.62 22.70 23.35
N GLU A 148 24.98 23.67 22.50
CA GLU A 148 25.38 25.01 22.95
C GLU A 148 24.17 25.79 23.46
N ASP A 149 24.42 26.90 24.16
CA ASP A 149 23.37 27.83 24.53
C ASP A 149 22.73 28.42 23.26
N ASN A 150 21.40 28.55 23.28
CA ASN A 150 20.61 29.10 22.17
C ASN A 150 20.76 28.32 20.85
N MET A 151 21.06 27.02 20.91
CA MET A 151 21.16 26.13 19.76
C MET A 151 20.05 25.09 19.77
N GLN A 152 19.50 24.81 18.59
CA GLN A 152 18.65 23.64 18.36
C GLN A 152 19.25 22.74 17.28
N VAL A 153 19.10 21.42 17.44
CA VAL A 153 19.40 20.43 16.40
C VAL A 153 18.11 19.75 15.99
N THR A 154 17.64 20.08 14.78
CA THR A 154 16.46 19.48 14.18
C THR A 154 16.82 18.18 13.49
N VAL A 155 16.07 17.12 13.81
CA VAL A 155 16.20 15.82 13.15
C VAL A 155 15.22 15.77 11.98
N LEU A 156 15.73 15.45 10.79
CA LEU A 156 14.93 15.16 9.61
C LEU A 156 15.11 13.69 9.26
N ALA A 157 14.03 12.97 9.00
CA ALA A 157 14.08 11.55 8.66
C ALA A 157 13.35 11.28 7.34
N GLN A 158 13.84 10.29 6.61
CA GLN A 158 13.22 9.79 5.38
C GLN A 158 13.20 8.27 5.41
N SER A 159 12.16 7.69 4.81
CA SER A 159 12.03 6.26 4.65
C SER A 159 11.70 5.85 3.22
N ILE A 160 12.12 4.64 2.86
CA ILE A 160 11.76 3.96 1.60
C ILE A 160 11.41 2.51 1.93
N GLN A 161 10.37 1.98 1.28
CA GLN A 161 9.98 0.58 1.44
C GLN A 161 11.15 -0.36 1.13
N ALA A 162 11.37 -1.36 1.98
CA ALA A 162 12.49 -2.28 1.86
C ALA A 162 12.36 -3.26 0.69
N SER A 163 11.14 -3.45 0.18
CA SER A 163 10.83 -4.31 -0.96
C SER A 163 10.06 -3.53 -2.05
N PRO A 164 10.47 -3.60 -3.32
CA PRO A 164 11.67 -4.28 -3.82
C PRO A 164 12.97 -3.52 -3.46
N THR A 165 14.06 -4.25 -3.23
CA THR A 165 15.35 -3.68 -2.77
C THR A 165 16.00 -2.73 -3.76
N SER A 166 15.67 -2.83 -5.06
CA SER A 166 16.21 -1.97 -6.11
C SER A 166 15.87 -0.49 -5.89
N VAL A 167 14.73 -0.18 -5.27
CA VAL A 167 14.27 1.20 -5.09
C VAL A 167 15.25 2.00 -4.24
N VAL A 168 15.79 1.38 -3.19
CA VAL A 168 16.69 2.06 -2.24
C VAL A 168 18.03 2.35 -2.92
N HIS A 169 18.53 1.41 -3.71
CA HIS A 169 19.70 1.61 -4.55
C HIS A 169 19.48 2.76 -5.55
N ASP A 170 18.37 2.74 -6.28
CA ASP A 170 18.08 3.73 -7.32
C ASP A 170 17.87 5.15 -6.76
N LYS A 171 17.32 5.27 -5.54
CA LYS A 171 16.98 6.57 -4.95
C LYS A 171 18.07 7.14 -4.05
N TRP A 172 18.79 6.29 -3.34
CA TRP A 172 19.79 6.73 -2.35
C TRP A 172 21.22 6.36 -2.72
N GLY A 173 21.43 5.58 -3.79
CA GLY A 173 22.78 5.21 -4.25
C GLY A 173 23.54 4.30 -3.29
N VAL A 174 22.85 3.65 -2.35
CA VAL A 174 23.44 2.71 -1.39
C VAL A 174 23.30 1.27 -1.89
N THR A 175 24.16 0.38 -1.42
CA THR A 175 24.11 -1.04 -1.78
C THR A 175 23.24 -1.79 -0.77
N VAL A 176 22.37 -2.68 -1.26
CA VAL A 176 21.64 -3.63 -0.41
C VAL A 176 22.37 -4.98 -0.52
N ASN A 177 22.92 -5.45 0.59
CA ASN A 177 23.61 -6.74 0.69
C ASN A 177 22.63 -7.92 0.58
N SER A 178 23.16 -9.13 0.38
CA SER A 178 22.36 -10.35 0.29
C SER A 178 21.57 -10.66 1.57
N ASP A 179 22.01 -10.16 2.72
CA ASP A 179 21.33 -10.28 4.01
C ASP A 179 20.29 -9.16 4.26
N GLY A 180 20.08 -8.26 3.29
CA GLY A 180 19.17 -7.13 3.40
C GLY A 180 19.73 -5.94 4.17
N THR A 181 21.02 -5.93 4.52
CA THR A 181 21.64 -4.75 5.15
C THR A 181 22.09 -3.72 4.12
N LEU A 182 22.04 -2.45 4.50
CA LEU A 182 22.61 -1.36 3.71
C LEU A 182 24.12 -1.25 3.94
N ALA A 183 24.83 -1.02 2.84
CA ALA A 183 26.24 -0.67 2.82
C ALA A 183 26.46 0.57 1.95
N LYS A 184 27.55 1.26 2.25
CA LYS A 184 28.03 2.45 1.56
C LYS A 184 28.43 2.15 0.11
#